data_AF-A0A8T3Z5K7-F1
#
_entry.id   AF-A0A8T3Z5K7-F1
#
_cell.length_a   1.000
_cell.length_b   1.000
_cell.length_c   1.000
_cell.angle_alpha   90.00
_cell.angle_beta   90.00
_cell.angle_gamma   90.00
#
_symmetry.space_group_name_H-M   'P 1'
#
loop_
_entity.id
_entity.type
_entity.pdbx_description
1 polymer ?
#
loop_
_entity_poly.entity_id
_entity_poly.type
_entity_poly.pdbx_seq_one_letter_code
_entity_poly.pdbx_strand_id
1 'polypeptide(L)'
;MSLLKKLAKSLMCLVFTLSLVLTVQVYSLIDFTQPDNLRSIVGGIIENNIPDGQGLGGGSAVIKDLKSKCVGKSSLVGEFNVPDLVISCSEVGKLGDSGNVKSFVASMMVSSIYERDYGCSFLDCMRNWPPPLQIFISKAAHDFYASILYYMVAVTALTGIIFLILVEGVNSRLKAMGFALLWTGLPFLLLGFFSGSILESFVPENLSTSVKAVLESITNPTYPIYVYLSVAGFVMVFAGYFVKAENFRFSKKKSE
;
A
#
# COMPACT_ATOMS: atom_id res chain seq x y z
N MET A 1 -39.02 -14.09 -10.64
CA MET A 1 -38.02 -12.99 -10.67
C MET A 1 -37.22 -13.13 -11.96
N SER A 2 -37.21 -12.13 -12.85
CA SER A 2 -36.57 -12.26 -14.17
C SER A 2 -35.06 -12.50 -14.05
N LEU A 3 -34.50 -13.33 -14.94
CA LEU A 3 -33.06 -13.63 -15.01
C LEU A 3 -32.21 -12.35 -15.06
N LEU A 4 -32.70 -11.33 -15.76
CA LEU A 4 -32.06 -10.03 -15.90
C LEU A 4 -31.82 -9.32 -14.55
N LYS A 5 -32.77 -9.41 -13.61
CA LYS A 5 -32.60 -8.84 -12.26
C LYS A 5 -31.52 -9.57 -11.45
N LYS A 6 -31.38 -10.89 -11.62
CA LYS A 6 -30.34 -11.67 -10.93
C LYS A 6 -28.95 -11.33 -11.48
N LEU A 7 -28.84 -11.23 -12.80
CA LEU A 7 -27.60 -10.83 -13.47
C LEU A 7 -27.17 -9.42 -13.06
N ALA A 8 -28.09 -8.45 -13.05
CA ALA A 8 -27.79 -7.08 -12.62
C ALA A 8 -27.28 -7.02 -11.16
N LYS A 9 -27.90 -7.76 -10.24
CA LYS A 9 -27.45 -7.84 -8.84
C LYS A 9 -26.04 -8.45 -8.72
N SER A 10 -25.78 -9.53 -9.47
CA SER A 10 -24.48 -10.21 -9.49
C SER A 10 -23.39 -9.29 -10.04
N LEU A 11 -23.65 -8.63 -11.17
CA LEU A 11 -22.72 -7.69 -11.79
C LEU A 11 -22.41 -6.51 -10.86
N MET A 12 -23.43 -5.92 -10.24
CA MET A 12 -23.23 -4.81 -9.30
C MET A 12 -22.48 -5.23 -8.03
N CYS A 13 -22.71 -6.45 -7.54
CA CYS A 13 -21.90 -7.00 -6.46
C CYS A 13 -20.43 -7.08 -6.85
N LEU A 14 -20.13 -7.60 -8.04
CA LEU A 14 -18.77 -7.72 -8.55
C LEU A 14 -18.10 -6.35 -8.72
N VAL A 15 -18.80 -5.38 -9.32
CA VAL A 15 -18.29 -4.01 -9.49
C VAL A 15 -18.02 -3.34 -8.14
N PHE A 16 -18.93 -3.49 -7.17
CA PHE A 16 -18.73 -2.98 -5.82
C PHE A 16 -17.48 -3.62 -5.16
N THR A 17 -17.38 -4.95 -5.17
CA THR A 17 -16.23 -5.68 -4.61
C THR A 17 -14.91 -5.26 -5.27
N LEU A 18 -14.86 -5.16 -6.60
CA LEU A 18 -13.66 -4.71 -7.32
C LEU A 18 -13.29 -3.28 -6.97
N SER A 19 -14.27 -2.37 -6.92
CA SER A 19 -14.01 -0.98 -6.54
C SER A 19 -13.47 -0.88 -5.11
N LEU A 20 -14.00 -1.70 -4.19
CA LEU A 20 -13.54 -1.72 -2.80
C LEU A 20 -12.10 -2.26 -2.70
N VAL A 21 -11.78 -3.33 -3.44
CA VAL A 21 -10.40 -3.85 -3.52
C VAL A 21 -9.45 -2.77 -4.05
N LEU A 22 -9.80 -2.11 -5.16
CA LEU A 22 -8.96 -1.06 -5.75
C LEU A 22 -8.79 0.13 -4.79
N THR A 23 -9.83 0.54 -4.09
CA THR A 23 -9.75 1.61 -3.08
C THR A 23 -8.76 1.26 -1.96
N VAL A 24 -8.80 0.04 -1.44
CA VAL A 24 -7.85 -0.42 -0.41
C VAL A 24 -6.42 -0.48 -0.96
N GLN A 25 -6.24 -0.90 -2.22
CA GLN A 25 -4.94 -0.94 -2.87
C GLN A 25 -4.36 0.46 -3.10
N VAL A 26 -5.17 1.44 -3.53
CA VAL A 26 -4.73 2.84 -3.63
C VAL A 26 -4.35 3.39 -2.27
N TYR A 27 -5.13 3.11 -1.22
CA TYR A 27 -4.78 3.47 0.15
C TYR A 27 -3.42 2.88 0.57
N SER A 28 -3.17 1.61 0.22
CA SER A 28 -1.87 0.95 0.42
C SER A 28 -0.72 1.70 -0.20
N LEU A 29 -0.90 2.15 -1.44
CA LEU A 29 0.13 2.83 -2.20
C LEU A 29 0.43 4.19 -1.60
N ILE A 30 -0.57 4.91 -1.08
CA ILE A 30 -0.37 6.18 -0.37
C ILE A 30 0.48 5.96 0.88
N ASP A 31 0.11 4.97 1.70
CA ASP A 31 0.85 4.65 2.93
C ASP A 31 2.29 4.19 2.62
N PHE A 32 2.46 3.32 1.63
CA PHE A 32 3.77 2.87 1.16
C PHE A 32 4.65 4.02 0.64
N THR A 33 4.07 4.97 -0.10
CA THR A 33 4.78 6.13 -0.66
C THR A 33 4.93 7.28 0.33
N GLN A 34 4.45 7.15 1.57
CA GLN A 34 4.69 8.15 2.59
C GLN A 34 6.19 8.24 2.92
N PRO A 35 6.78 9.44 3.09
CA PRO A 35 8.23 9.59 3.25
C PRO A 35 8.85 8.72 4.35
N ASP A 36 8.19 8.62 5.51
CA ASP A 36 8.71 7.86 6.66
C ASP A 36 8.70 6.36 6.38
N ASN A 37 7.59 5.84 5.84
CA ASN A 37 7.47 4.44 5.45
C ASN A 37 8.49 4.13 4.36
N LEU A 38 8.50 4.90 3.26
CA LEU A 38 9.39 4.70 2.13
C LEU A 38 10.87 4.66 2.56
N ARG A 39 11.27 5.56 3.47
CA ARG A 39 12.62 5.56 4.07
C ARG A 39 12.90 4.29 4.85
N SER A 40 11.96 3.82 5.67
CA SER A 40 12.15 2.57 6.41
C SER A 40 12.32 1.36 5.48
N ILE A 41 11.59 1.33 4.37
CA ILE A 41 11.50 0.16 3.50
C ILE A 41 12.63 0.18 2.47
N VAL A 42 12.65 1.21 1.62
CA VAL A 42 13.63 1.36 0.55
C VAL A 42 14.99 1.68 1.14
N GLY A 43 15.06 2.41 2.25
CA GLY A 43 16.31 2.66 2.96
C GLY A 43 16.93 1.37 3.48
N GLY A 44 16.14 0.46 4.06
CA GLY A 44 16.64 -0.86 4.47
C GLY A 44 17.13 -1.71 3.30
N ILE A 45 16.44 -1.66 2.14
CA ILE A 45 16.88 -2.35 0.93
C ILE A 45 18.19 -1.76 0.41
N ILE A 46 18.29 -0.43 0.30
CA ILE A 46 19.51 0.25 -0.16
C ILE A 46 20.66 -0.06 0.81
N GLU A 47 20.44 0.07 2.11
CA GLU A 47 21.43 -0.22 3.16
C GLU A 47 22.00 -1.65 3.05
N ASN A 48 21.13 -2.64 2.81
CA ASN A 48 21.53 -4.04 2.63
C ASN A 48 22.25 -4.32 1.30
N ASN A 49 22.08 -3.47 0.28
CA ASN A 49 22.73 -3.62 -1.03
C ASN A 49 23.99 -2.77 -1.17
N ILE A 50 24.33 -1.91 -0.19
CA ILE A 50 25.60 -1.19 -0.16
C ILE A 50 26.71 -2.15 0.29
N PRO A 51 27.64 -2.54 -0.62
CA PRO A 51 28.70 -3.50 -0.29
C PRO A 51 29.64 -2.95 0.79
N ASP A 52 29.98 -3.78 1.77
CA ASP A 52 30.87 -3.42 2.89
C ASP A 52 32.28 -2.96 2.43
N GLY A 53 32.67 -3.29 1.19
CA GLY A 53 34.00 -3.05 0.62
C GLY A 53 34.23 -1.73 -0.12
N GLN A 54 33.23 -0.88 -0.37
CA GLN A 54 33.41 0.41 -1.09
C GLN A 54 33.91 1.56 -0.18
N GLY A 55 34.73 1.28 0.83
CA GLY A 55 35.25 2.30 1.75
C GLY A 55 34.22 2.87 2.75
N LEU A 56 32.96 2.41 2.67
CA LEU A 56 31.88 2.74 3.62
C LEU A 56 31.95 1.94 4.94
N GLY A 57 32.82 0.92 5.01
CA GLY A 57 32.99 0.03 6.16
C GLY A 57 33.67 0.64 7.40
N GLY A 58 34.18 1.87 7.30
CA GLY A 58 34.67 2.63 8.44
C GLY A 58 33.79 3.85 8.66
N GLY A 59 32.67 3.71 9.37
CA GLY A 59 31.67 4.78 9.50
C GLY A 59 32.24 6.14 9.93
N SER A 60 33.28 6.14 10.76
CA SER A 60 33.94 7.37 11.20
C SER A 60 34.79 8.06 10.11
N ALA A 61 35.40 7.31 9.19
CA ALA A 61 36.26 7.87 8.14
C ALA A 61 35.43 8.54 7.04
N VAL A 62 34.31 7.91 6.64
CA VAL A 62 33.41 8.49 5.63
C VAL A 62 32.64 9.69 6.17
N ILE A 63 32.20 9.65 7.43
CA ILE A 63 31.59 10.83 8.06
C ILE A 63 32.59 11.99 8.10
N LYS A 64 33.86 11.72 8.44
CA LYS A 64 34.91 12.75 8.43
C LYS A 64 35.17 13.28 7.02
N ASP A 65 35.20 12.43 6.00
CA ASP A 65 35.35 12.86 4.60
C ASP A 65 34.18 13.76 4.17
N LEU A 66 32.93 13.32 4.41
CA LEU A 66 31.72 14.10 4.12
C LEU A 66 31.69 15.42 4.88
N LYS A 67 31.99 15.43 6.19
CA LYS A 67 32.09 16.65 6.99
C LYS A 67 33.15 17.60 6.44
N SER A 68 34.31 17.08 6.00
CA SER A 68 35.38 17.90 5.44
C SER A 68 34.99 18.51 4.08
N LYS A 69 34.33 17.74 3.21
CA LYS A 69 33.78 18.22 1.93
C LYS A 69 32.67 19.26 2.12
N CYS A 70 31.95 19.19 3.24
CA CYS A 70 30.89 20.12 3.60
C CYS A 70 31.36 21.45 4.21
N VAL A 71 32.65 21.62 4.48
CA VAL A 71 33.17 22.90 5.00
C VAL A 71 32.97 24.00 3.95
N GLY A 72 32.16 25.01 4.30
CA GLY A 72 31.87 26.15 3.43
C GLY A 72 30.87 25.89 2.30
N LYS A 73 30.21 24.72 2.29
CA LYS A 73 29.17 24.38 1.30
C LYS A 73 27.82 24.14 1.99
N SER A 74 26.73 24.58 1.34
CA SER A 74 25.37 24.26 1.79
C SER A 74 24.97 22.83 1.41
N SER A 75 25.48 22.31 0.30
CA SER A 75 25.21 20.99 -0.22
C SER A 75 26.36 20.41 -1.05
N LEU A 76 26.39 19.09 -1.19
CA LEU A 76 27.25 18.35 -2.12
C LEU A 76 26.37 17.76 -3.23
N VAL A 77 26.82 17.82 -4.49
CA VAL A 77 26.08 17.29 -5.65
C VAL A 77 26.92 16.21 -6.33
N GLY A 78 26.31 15.06 -6.62
CA GLY A 78 26.92 14.01 -7.44
C GLY A 78 27.98 13.14 -6.75
N GLU A 79 28.00 13.12 -5.40
CA GLU A 79 28.84 12.19 -4.65
C GLU A 79 28.30 10.74 -4.76
N PHE A 80 29.17 9.74 -4.64
CA PHE A 80 28.85 8.30 -4.69
C PHE A 80 28.41 7.72 -6.05
N ASN A 81 28.81 8.32 -7.18
CA ASN A 81 28.41 7.89 -8.52
C ASN A 81 26.88 7.87 -8.74
N VAL A 82 26.12 8.61 -7.92
CA VAL A 82 24.69 8.83 -8.13
C VAL A 82 24.52 10.22 -8.71
N PRO A 83 24.31 10.36 -10.04
CA PRO A 83 24.04 11.66 -10.64
C PRO A 83 22.81 12.28 -9.97
N ASP A 84 22.87 13.59 -9.74
CA ASP A 84 21.82 14.41 -9.11
C ASP A 84 21.57 14.17 -7.61
N LEU A 85 22.39 13.35 -6.92
CA LEU A 85 22.28 13.21 -5.47
C LEU A 85 22.73 14.52 -4.78
N VAL A 86 21.79 15.23 -4.16
CA VAL A 86 22.05 16.45 -3.37
C VAL A 86 22.09 16.10 -1.89
N ILE A 87 23.26 16.16 -1.29
CA ILE A 87 23.47 15.91 0.15
C ILE A 87 23.49 17.25 0.88
N SER A 88 22.54 17.46 1.79
CA SER A 88 22.50 18.65 2.64
C SER A 88 23.60 18.60 3.71
N CYS A 89 24.53 19.56 3.68
CA CYS A 89 25.64 19.62 4.64
C CYS A 89 25.16 19.89 6.08
N SER A 90 23.98 20.47 6.24
CA SER A 90 23.35 20.66 7.56
C SER A 90 22.94 19.33 8.21
N GLU A 91 22.56 18.33 7.41
CA GLU A 91 22.19 17.00 7.91
C GLU A 91 23.43 16.16 8.20
N VAL A 92 24.49 16.30 7.37
CA VAL A 92 25.81 15.70 7.63
C VAL A 92 26.39 16.19 8.95
N GLY A 93 26.23 17.47 9.28
CA GLY A 93 26.69 18.05 10.55
C GLY A 93 26.00 17.46 11.79
N LYS A 94 24.78 16.94 11.65
CA LYS A 94 24.01 16.31 12.74
C LYS A 94 24.41 14.84 12.99
N LEU A 95 25.17 14.23 12.08
CA LEU A 95 25.71 12.89 12.29
C LEU A 95 26.82 12.93 13.36
N GLY A 96 26.56 12.28 14.49
CA GLY A 96 27.61 11.96 15.46
C GLY A 96 28.70 11.07 14.85
N ASP A 97 29.86 11.01 15.48
CA ASP A 97 31.04 10.29 14.94
C ASP A 97 30.88 8.76 14.90
N SER A 98 29.81 8.22 15.50
CA SER A 98 29.42 6.81 15.49
C SER A 98 28.10 6.54 14.75
N GLY A 99 27.61 7.49 13.95
CA GLY A 99 26.37 7.32 13.20
C GLY A 99 26.46 6.18 12.17
N ASN A 100 25.37 5.45 11.96
CA ASN A 100 25.30 4.45 10.89
C ASN A 100 25.26 5.16 9.52
N VAL A 101 26.43 5.27 8.90
CA VAL A 101 26.62 5.95 7.60
C VAL A 101 25.77 5.34 6.51
N LYS A 102 25.60 4.02 6.51
CA LYS A 102 24.80 3.34 5.49
C LYS A 102 23.35 3.78 5.55
N SER A 103 22.77 3.80 6.75
CA SER A 103 21.39 4.27 6.97
C SER A 103 21.20 5.72 6.55
N PHE A 104 22.17 6.60 6.85
CA PHE A 104 22.13 8.01 6.41
C PHE A 104 22.20 8.17 4.89
N VAL A 105 23.15 7.49 4.24
CA VAL A 105 23.29 7.52 2.77
C VAL A 105 22.04 6.95 2.12
N ALA A 106 21.49 5.87 2.65
CA ALA A 106 20.25 5.28 2.18
C ALA A 106 19.07 6.26 2.33
N SER A 107 18.91 6.95 3.46
CA SER A 107 17.82 7.91 3.64
C SER A 107 17.94 9.11 2.70
N MET A 108 19.16 9.55 2.40
CA MET A 108 19.45 10.59 1.42
C MET A 108 19.08 10.15 0.01
N MET A 109 19.48 8.94 -0.40
CA MET A 109 19.10 8.38 -1.71
C MET A 109 17.58 8.27 -1.85
N VAL A 110 16.89 7.76 -0.83
CA VAL A 110 15.42 7.68 -0.84
C VAL A 110 14.79 9.08 -0.96
N SER A 111 15.28 10.05 -0.20
CA SER A 111 14.76 11.42 -0.24
C SER A 111 15.00 12.08 -1.60
N SER A 112 16.17 11.85 -2.20
CA SER A 112 16.51 12.33 -3.53
C SER A 112 15.65 11.70 -4.61
N ILE A 113 15.31 10.42 -4.50
CA ILE A 113 14.37 9.75 -5.42
C ILE A 113 12.95 10.30 -5.22
N TYR A 114 12.53 10.46 -3.97
CA TYR A 114 11.19 10.92 -3.61
C TYR A 114 10.90 12.33 -4.13
N GLU A 115 11.82 13.28 -3.91
CA GLU A 115 11.68 14.68 -4.31
C GLU A 115 12.19 14.97 -5.74
N ARG A 116 12.56 13.94 -6.52
CA ARG A 116 13.08 14.15 -7.88
C ARG A 116 12.02 14.78 -8.77
N ASP A 117 12.37 15.88 -9.42
CA ASP A 117 11.58 16.43 -10.52
C ASP A 117 11.88 15.64 -11.81
N TYR A 118 10.86 14.93 -12.32
CA TYR A 118 10.95 14.15 -13.56
C TYR A 118 10.62 14.99 -14.81
N GLY A 119 10.22 16.25 -14.65
CA GLY A 119 9.83 17.13 -15.75
C GLY A 119 8.53 16.72 -16.45
N CYS A 120 7.76 15.79 -15.88
CA CYS A 120 6.45 15.36 -16.37
C CYS A 120 5.50 15.05 -15.20
N SER A 121 4.19 15.10 -15.45
CA SER A 121 3.19 14.61 -14.49
C SER A 121 3.29 13.09 -14.33
N PHE A 122 2.87 12.53 -13.20
CA PHE A 122 2.93 11.08 -12.97
C PHE A 122 2.31 10.27 -14.15
N LEU A 123 1.13 10.68 -14.62
CA LEU A 123 0.45 10.03 -15.73
C LEU A 123 1.20 10.19 -17.06
N ASP A 124 1.81 11.34 -17.32
CA ASP A 124 2.56 11.56 -18.56
C ASP A 124 3.87 10.80 -18.57
N CYS A 125 4.56 10.72 -17.44
CA CYS A 125 5.76 9.89 -17.32
C CYS A 125 5.42 8.40 -17.47
N MET A 126 4.26 7.96 -16.99
CA MET A 126 3.76 6.59 -17.16
C MET A 126 3.43 6.24 -18.61
N ARG A 127 3.17 7.23 -19.47
CA ARG A 127 2.93 7.03 -20.90
C ARG A 127 4.23 6.81 -21.69
N ASN A 128 5.37 7.29 -21.18
CA ASN A 128 6.67 7.04 -21.79
C ASN A 128 7.11 5.61 -21.47
N TRP A 129 7.28 4.78 -22.50
CA TRP A 129 7.67 3.37 -22.32
C TRP A 129 9.17 3.16 -22.59
N PRO A 130 9.92 2.53 -21.67
CA PRO A 130 9.52 2.10 -20.33
C PRO A 130 9.48 3.29 -19.34
N PRO A 131 8.51 3.32 -18.41
CA PRO A 131 8.48 4.37 -17.41
C PRO A 131 9.64 4.21 -16.43
N PRO A 132 10.22 5.32 -15.93
CA PRO A 132 11.25 5.25 -14.91
C PRO A 132 10.65 4.66 -13.63
N LEU A 133 11.05 3.45 -13.23
CA LEU A 133 10.48 2.72 -12.08
C LEU A 133 10.51 3.53 -10.77
N GLN A 134 11.47 4.44 -10.63
CA GLN A 134 11.59 5.33 -9.48
C GLN A 134 10.38 6.25 -9.31
N ILE A 135 9.65 6.54 -10.40
CA ILE A 135 8.51 7.46 -10.32
C ILE A 135 7.37 6.90 -9.47
N PHE A 136 7.19 5.57 -9.40
CA PHE A 136 6.14 4.95 -8.59
C PHE A 136 6.30 5.20 -7.10
N ILE A 137 7.51 5.56 -6.65
CA ILE A 137 7.84 5.89 -5.27
C ILE A 137 8.17 7.38 -5.07
N SER A 138 7.88 8.20 -6.07
CA SER A 138 8.09 9.64 -6.01
C SER A 138 6.95 10.36 -5.32
N LYS A 139 7.20 11.61 -4.92
CA LYS A 139 6.16 12.53 -4.44
C LYS A 139 5.05 12.74 -5.47
N ALA A 140 5.38 12.82 -6.76
CA ALA A 140 4.40 12.95 -7.82
C ALA A 140 3.43 11.75 -7.87
N ALA A 141 3.91 10.53 -7.61
CA ALA A 141 3.06 9.36 -7.48
C ALA A 141 2.22 9.40 -6.19
N HIS A 142 2.81 9.75 -5.07
CA HIS A 142 2.09 9.92 -3.80
C HIS A 142 0.91 10.90 -3.93
N ASP A 143 1.17 12.08 -4.47
CA ASP A 143 0.16 13.13 -4.68
C ASP A 143 -0.94 12.66 -5.65
N PHE A 144 -0.56 11.92 -6.70
CA PHE A 144 -1.50 11.31 -7.63
C PHE A 144 -2.40 10.26 -6.93
N TYR A 145 -1.82 9.35 -6.14
CA TYR A 145 -2.57 8.34 -5.41
C TYR A 145 -3.50 8.98 -4.36
N ALA A 146 -3.01 9.98 -3.63
CA ALA A 146 -3.81 10.73 -2.67
C ALA A 146 -5.01 11.42 -3.35
N SER A 147 -4.79 12.01 -4.53
CA SER A 147 -5.85 12.61 -5.33
C SER A 147 -6.88 11.58 -5.81
N ILE A 148 -6.44 10.43 -6.36
CA ILE A 148 -7.35 9.42 -6.91
C ILE A 148 -8.13 8.67 -5.82
N LEU A 149 -7.61 8.58 -4.60
CA LEU A 149 -8.28 7.93 -3.48
C LEU A 149 -9.67 8.52 -3.22
N TYR A 150 -9.82 9.86 -3.24
CA TYR A 150 -11.11 10.50 -3.02
C TYR A 150 -12.16 10.09 -4.06
N TYR A 151 -11.75 10.01 -5.33
CA TYR A 151 -12.63 9.55 -6.41
C TYR A 151 -12.97 8.07 -6.26
N MET A 152 -12.00 7.23 -5.87
CA MET A 152 -12.21 5.80 -5.64
C MET A 152 -13.20 5.54 -4.50
N VAL A 153 -13.04 6.25 -3.38
CA VAL A 153 -13.99 6.19 -2.26
C VAL A 153 -15.41 6.59 -2.70
N ALA A 154 -15.55 7.66 -3.48
CA ALA A 154 -16.83 8.10 -4.01
C ALA A 154 -17.49 7.04 -4.93
N VAL A 155 -16.71 6.43 -5.83
CA VAL A 155 -17.17 5.35 -6.72
C VAL A 155 -17.56 4.10 -5.92
N THR A 156 -16.77 3.70 -4.93
CA THR A 156 -17.10 2.56 -4.05
C THR A 156 -18.36 2.82 -3.24
N ALA A 157 -18.56 4.03 -2.70
CA ALA A 157 -19.77 4.40 -2.00
C ALA A 157 -21.00 4.36 -2.92
N LEU A 158 -20.90 4.96 -4.11
CA LEU A 158 -21.99 5.01 -5.08
C LEU A 158 -22.39 3.62 -5.57
N THR A 159 -21.42 2.78 -5.93
CA THR A 159 -21.67 1.38 -6.35
C THR A 159 -22.26 0.55 -5.21
N GLY A 160 -21.82 0.77 -3.96
CA GLY A 160 -22.39 0.14 -2.77
C GLY A 160 -23.85 0.53 -2.53
N ILE A 161 -24.20 1.81 -2.69
CA ILE A 161 -25.60 2.29 -2.56
C ILE A 161 -26.48 1.66 -3.64
N ILE A 162 -26.05 1.68 -4.91
CA ILE A 162 -26.80 1.08 -6.01
C ILE A 162 -27.00 -0.42 -5.77
N PHE A 163 -25.95 -1.12 -5.31
CA PHE A 163 -26.03 -2.53 -4.96
C PHE A 163 -27.08 -2.80 -3.87
N LEU A 164 -27.10 -2.00 -2.79
CA LEU A 164 -28.10 -2.13 -1.72
C LEU A 164 -29.53 -1.86 -2.19
N ILE A 165 -29.74 -0.91 -3.11
CA ILE A 165 -31.06 -0.63 -3.70
C ILE A 165 -31.56 -1.84 -4.50
N LEU A 166 -30.68 -2.50 -5.26
CA LEU A 166 -31.04 -3.66 -6.08
C LEU A 166 -31.37 -4.90 -5.24
N VAL A 167 -30.82 -5.01 -4.02
CA VAL A 167 -31.11 -6.15 -3.13
C VAL A 167 -32.39 -5.88 -2.34
N GLU A 168 -33.32 -6.84 -2.43
CA GLU A 168 -34.65 -6.74 -1.79
C GLU A 168 -34.62 -7.42 -0.41
N GLY A 169 -35.17 -6.73 0.59
CA GLY A 169 -35.23 -7.20 1.98
C GLY A 169 -33.97 -6.87 2.80
N VAL A 170 -34.18 -6.43 4.05
CA VAL A 170 -33.10 -6.01 4.96
C VAL A 170 -32.12 -7.15 5.25
N ASN A 171 -32.64 -8.37 5.47
CA ASN A 171 -31.82 -9.55 5.70
C ASN A 171 -30.93 -9.90 4.50
N SER A 172 -31.45 -9.78 3.27
CA SER A 172 -30.68 -10.03 2.04
C SER A 172 -29.63 -8.94 1.83
N ARG A 173 -29.96 -7.67 2.09
CA ARG A 173 -29.01 -6.54 1.99
C ARG A 173 -27.82 -6.74 2.92
N LEU A 174 -28.08 -7.07 4.19
CA LEU A 174 -27.03 -7.32 5.18
C LEU A 174 -26.11 -8.48 4.77
N LYS A 175 -26.70 -9.60 4.33
CA LYS A 175 -25.90 -10.75 3.86
C LYS A 175 -25.11 -10.43 2.61
N ALA A 176 -25.72 -9.79 1.62
CA ALA A 176 -25.08 -9.48 0.36
C ALA A 176 -23.91 -8.52 0.55
N MET A 177 -24.09 -7.46 1.35
CA MET A 177 -23.01 -6.55 1.72
C MET A 177 -21.93 -7.28 2.53
N GLY A 178 -22.32 -8.07 3.53
CA GLY A 178 -21.38 -8.82 4.34
C GLY A 178 -20.55 -9.81 3.53
N PHE A 179 -21.14 -10.52 2.57
CA PHE A 179 -20.41 -11.39 1.64
C PHE A 179 -19.48 -10.62 0.72
N ALA A 180 -19.86 -9.43 0.23
CA ALA A 180 -18.98 -8.60 -0.57
C ALA A 180 -17.74 -8.16 0.23
N LEU A 181 -17.93 -7.71 1.48
CA LEU A 181 -16.84 -7.36 2.40
C LEU A 181 -15.94 -8.56 2.71
N LEU A 182 -16.54 -9.73 2.97
CA LEU A 182 -15.79 -10.98 3.15
C LEU A 182 -15.00 -11.34 1.89
N TRP A 183 -15.58 -11.21 0.71
CA TRP A 183 -14.86 -11.53 -0.53
C TRP A 183 -13.68 -10.60 -0.79
N THR A 184 -13.75 -9.35 -0.32
CA THR A 184 -12.63 -8.42 -0.36
C THR A 184 -11.58 -8.74 0.70
N GLY A 185 -11.98 -9.04 1.94
CA GLY A 185 -11.04 -9.21 3.06
C GLY A 185 -10.44 -10.63 3.20
N LEU A 186 -11.24 -11.67 2.92
CA LEU A 186 -10.87 -13.06 3.17
C LEU A 186 -9.63 -13.50 2.38
N PRO A 187 -9.47 -13.19 1.07
CA PRO A 187 -8.26 -13.59 0.34
C PRO A 187 -6.97 -13.09 1.00
N PHE A 188 -6.96 -11.86 1.50
CA PHE A 188 -5.79 -11.28 2.17
C PHE A 188 -5.56 -11.84 3.58
N LEU A 189 -6.64 -12.17 4.29
CA LEU A 189 -6.54 -12.87 5.57
C LEU A 189 -5.96 -14.29 5.38
N LEU A 190 -6.41 -15.00 4.34
CA LEU A 190 -5.84 -16.29 3.95
C LEU A 190 -4.37 -16.14 3.55
N LEU A 191 -4.01 -15.12 2.77
CA LEU A 191 -2.60 -14.84 2.44
C LEU A 191 -1.74 -14.65 3.69
N GLY A 192 -2.23 -13.91 4.71
CA GLY A 192 -1.53 -13.74 5.97
C GLY A 192 -1.46 -15.01 6.84
N PHE A 193 -2.48 -15.87 6.81
CA PHE A 193 -2.45 -17.15 7.52
C PHE A 193 -1.52 -18.16 6.86
N PHE A 194 -1.46 -18.15 5.53
CA PHE A 194 -0.65 -19.05 4.74
C PHE A 194 0.72 -18.48 4.35
N SER A 195 1.05 -17.26 4.75
CA SER A 195 2.28 -16.58 4.33
C SER A 195 3.54 -17.34 4.76
N GLY A 196 3.48 -18.09 5.86
CA GLY A 196 4.59 -18.92 6.33
C GLY A 196 4.79 -20.26 5.59
N SER A 197 3.92 -20.65 4.65
CA SER A 197 4.06 -21.95 3.96
C SER A 197 3.73 -21.90 2.47
N ILE A 198 2.75 -21.10 2.09
CA ILE A 198 2.31 -20.94 0.70
C ILE A 198 3.11 -19.86 0.00
N LEU A 199 3.40 -18.73 0.67
CA LEU A 199 4.23 -17.67 0.08
C LEU A 199 5.64 -18.18 -0.21
N GLU A 200 6.23 -19.00 0.67
CA GLU A 200 7.51 -19.70 0.40
C GLU A 200 7.43 -20.66 -0.80
N SER A 201 6.25 -21.21 -1.09
CA SER A 201 6.04 -22.11 -2.25
C SER A 201 5.81 -21.35 -3.57
N PHE A 202 5.23 -20.14 -3.53
CA PHE A 202 4.97 -19.31 -4.72
C PHE A 202 6.09 -18.31 -5.03
N VAL A 203 6.86 -17.92 -4.02
CA VAL A 203 8.06 -17.09 -4.15
C VAL A 203 9.21 -18.08 -4.34
N PRO A 204 9.70 -18.31 -5.58
CA PRO A 204 10.90 -19.13 -5.78
C PRO A 204 11.98 -18.74 -4.78
N GLU A 205 12.68 -19.71 -4.20
CA GLU A 205 13.75 -19.48 -3.19
C GLU A 205 14.81 -18.47 -3.67
N ASN A 206 14.90 -18.26 -4.98
CA ASN A 206 15.79 -17.32 -5.65
C ASN A 206 15.31 -15.86 -5.62
N LEU A 207 14.10 -15.56 -5.14
CA LEU A 207 13.63 -14.19 -4.97
C LEU A 207 14.42 -13.53 -3.85
N SER A 208 15.14 -12.46 -4.20
CA SER A 208 16.03 -11.75 -3.29
C SER A 208 15.26 -11.26 -2.05
N THR A 209 15.95 -11.25 -0.91
CA THR A 209 15.46 -10.73 0.38
C THR A 209 14.81 -9.35 0.23
N SER A 210 15.27 -8.56 -0.74
CA SER A 210 14.70 -7.25 -1.12
C SER A 210 13.24 -7.33 -1.59
N VAL A 211 12.87 -8.33 -2.40
CA VAL A 211 11.49 -8.43 -2.91
C VAL A 211 10.52 -8.83 -1.81
N LYS A 212 10.95 -9.72 -0.90
CA LYS A 212 10.17 -10.06 0.30
C LYS A 212 9.92 -8.82 1.16
N ALA A 213 10.96 -8.01 1.40
CA ALA A 213 10.84 -6.77 2.16
C ALA A 213 9.86 -5.76 1.52
N VAL A 214 9.89 -5.60 0.19
CA VAL A 214 8.91 -4.74 -0.51
C VAL A 214 7.49 -5.29 -0.38
N LEU A 215 7.32 -6.59 -0.57
CA LEU A 215 6.00 -7.22 -0.53
C LEU A 215 5.38 -7.14 0.87
N GLU A 216 6.15 -7.46 1.90
CA GLU A 216 5.74 -7.32 3.31
C GLU A 216 5.37 -5.88 3.63
N SER A 217 6.17 -4.95 3.14
CA SER A 217 5.93 -3.53 3.35
C SER A 217 4.63 -3.01 2.71
N ILE A 218 4.26 -3.50 1.53
CA ILE A 218 2.99 -3.12 0.89
C ILE A 218 1.82 -3.82 1.59
N THR A 219 2.03 -5.06 2.05
CA THR A 219 0.97 -5.90 2.61
C THR A 219 0.67 -5.59 4.08
N ASN A 220 1.67 -5.25 4.89
CA ASN A 220 1.52 -4.99 6.32
C ASN A 220 0.55 -3.84 6.66
N PRO A 221 0.65 -2.65 6.05
CA PRO A 221 -0.27 -1.55 6.36
C PRO A 221 -1.70 -1.79 5.87
N THR A 222 -1.88 -2.63 4.83
CA THR A 222 -3.21 -3.01 4.34
C THR A 222 -3.84 -4.15 5.11
N TYR A 223 -3.04 -5.03 5.70
CA TYR A 223 -3.51 -6.16 6.50
C TYR A 223 -4.60 -5.78 7.53
N PRO A 224 -4.45 -4.76 8.40
CA PRO A 224 -5.49 -4.40 9.35
C PRO A 224 -6.79 -3.98 8.67
N ILE A 225 -6.74 -3.30 7.52
CA ILE A 225 -7.93 -2.90 6.76
C ILE A 225 -8.69 -4.14 6.27
N TYR A 226 -7.98 -5.12 5.71
CA TYR A 226 -8.58 -6.37 5.26
C TYR A 226 -9.17 -7.20 6.42
N VAL A 227 -8.53 -7.18 7.59
CA VAL A 227 -9.09 -7.78 8.81
C VAL A 227 -10.37 -7.05 9.22
N TYR A 228 -10.38 -5.71 9.27
CA TYR A 228 -11.57 -4.95 9.61
C TYR A 228 -12.73 -5.20 8.64
N LEU A 229 -12.47 -5.25 7.33
CA LEU A 229 -13.47 -5.59 6.31
C LEU A 229 -14.00 -7.01 6.52
N SER A 230 -13.14 -7.98 6.84
CA SER A 230 -13.56 -9.36 7.10
C SER A 230 -14.45 -9.45 8.34
N VAL A 231 -14.05 -8.84 9.46
CA VAL A 231 -14.81 -8.82 10.70
C VAL A 231 -16.16 -8.13 10.50
N ALA A 232 -16.17 -6.94 9.88
CA ALA A 232 -17.41 -6.24 9.53
C ALA A 232 -18.31 -7.09 8.63
N GLY A 233 -17.72 -7.79 7.65
CA GLY A 233 -18.42 -8.73 6.78
C GLY A 233 -19.10 -9.86 7.56
N PHE A 234 -18.38 -10.53 8.46
CA PHE A 234 -18.94 -11.57 9.32
C PHE A 234 -20.10 -11.04 10.16
N VAL A 235 -19.92 -9.91 10.86
CA VAL A 235 -20.96 -9.28 11.69
C VAL A 235 -22.22 -8.99 10.86
N MET A 236 -22.08 -8.43 9.66
CA MET A 236 -23.22 -8.16 8.78
C MET A 236 -23.93 -9.44 8.31
N VAL A 237 -23.18 -10.48 7.95
CA VAL A 237 -23.76 -11.77 7.58
C VAL A 237 -24.56 -12.37 8.74
N PHE A 238 -23.98 -12.42 9.94
CA PHE A 238 -24.65 -12.93 11.14
C PHE A 238 -25.90 -12.12 11.49
N ALA A 239 -25.82 -10.79 11.48
CA ALA A 239 -26.98 -9.92 11.68
C ALA A 239 -28.08 -10.20 10.64
N GLY A 240 -27.72 -10.39 9.37
CA GLY A 240 -28.67 -10.76 8.33
C GLY A 240 -29.33 -12.13 8.55
N TYR A 241 -28.63 -13.11 9.13
CA TYR A 241 -29.24 -14.38 9.54
C TYR A 241 -30.18 -14.20 10.74
N PHE A 242 -29.77 -13.41 11.73
CA PHE A 242 -30.57 -13.13 12.92
C PHE A 242 -31.91 -12.44 12.57
N VAL A 243 -31.88 -11.39 11.74
CA VAL A 243 -33.10 -10.70 11.27
C VAL A 243 -34.04 -11.65 10.51
N LYS A 244 -33.49 -12.60 9.74
CA LYS A 244 -34.30 -13.62 9.07
C LYS A 244 -35.01 -14.55 10.07
N ALA A 245 -34.33 -14.94 11.14
CA ALA A 245 -34.88 -15.83 12.16
C ALA A 245 -36.01 -15.17 12.97
N GLU A 246 -35.85 -13.90 13.35
CA GLU A 246 -36.88 -13.14 14.06
C GLU A 246 -38.14 -12.94 13.20
N ASN A 247 -37.99 -12.54 11.94
CA ASN A 247 -39.14 -12.39 11.03
C ASN A 247 -39.93 -13.71 10.86
N PHE A 248 -39.25 -14.85 10.87
CA PHE A 248 -39.90 -16.16 10.81
C PHE A 248 -40.70 -16.47 12.08
N ARG A 249 -40.16 -16.16 13.26
CA ARG A 249 -40.86 -16.32 14.55
C ARG A 249 -42.13 -15.48 14.63
N PHE A 250 -42.06 -14.21 14.21
CA PHE A 250 -43.22 -13.32 14.20
C PHE A 250 -44.29 -13.75 13.20
N SER A 251 -43.90 -14.29 12.04
CA SER A 251 -44.87 -14.81 11.07
C SER A 251 -45.64 -16.01 11.61
N LYS A 252 -44.99 -16.90 12.37
CA LYS A 252 -45.65 -18.07 12.96
C LYS A 252 -46.63 -17.70 14.08
N LYS A 253 -46.29 -16.71 14.92
CA LYS A 253 -47.19 -16.21 15.97
C LYS A 253 -48.45 -15.53 15.46
N LYS A 254 -48.46 -15.02 14.23
CA LYS A 254 -49.66 -14.41 13.62
C LYS A 254 -50.62 -15.43 12.99
N SER A 255 -50.19 -16.68 12.82
CA SER A 255 -51.00 -17.75 12.22
C SER A 255 -51.64 -18.69 13.25
N GLU A 256 -51.34 -18.50 14.54
CA GLU A 256 -51.99 -19.15 15.68
C GLU A 256 -53.01 -18.18 16.29
#